data_AF-A0A2V9AN42-F1
#
_entry.id   AF-A0A2V9AN42-F1
#
_cell.length_a   1.000
_cell.length_b   1.000
_cell.length_c   1.000
_cell.angle_alpha   90.00
_cell.angle_beta   90.00
_cell.angle_gamma   90.00
#
_symmetry.space_group_name_H-M   'P 1'
#
loop_
_entity.id
_entity.type
_entity.pdbx_description
1 polymer ?
#
loop_
_entity_poly.entity_id
_entity_poly.type
_entity_poly.pdbx_seq_one_letter_code
_entity_poly.pdbx_strand_id
1 'polypeptide(L)'
;MEFVIFMVLLYFLPTIVAIVLLEDALGVFLVNFFLGWTVIGWWVAMIWAVAERKTLQVHRVPVSSGRFCSRCGTLAPPGAQVCPNCGRAV
;
A
#
# COMPACT_ATOMS: atom_id res chain seq x y z
N MET A 1 18.60 -26.91 23.41
CA MET A 1 17.21 -26.59 23.01
C MET A 1 17.03 -25.12 22.70
N GLU A 2 17.50 -24.20 23.55
CA GLU A 2 17.29 -22.75 23.36
C GLU A 2 17.90 -22.17 22.07
N PHE A 3 19.12 -22.58 21.71
CA PHE A 3 19.79 -22.12 20.48
C PHE A 3 19.03 -22.50 19.20
N VAL A 4 18.37 -23.66 19.18
CA VAL A 4 17.62 -24.14 18.02
C VAL A 4 16.35 -23.31 17.84
N ILE A 5 15.69 -22.96 18.94
CA ILE A 5 14.50 -22.10 18.93
C ILE A 5 14.85 -20.72 18.37
N PHE A 6 15.99 -20.16 18.78
CA PHE A 6 16.46 -18.86 18.30
C PHE A 6 16.76 -18.87 16.80
N MET A 7 17.41 -19.92 16.29
CA MET A 7 17.66 -20.08 14.84
C MET A 7 16.37 -20.22 14.04
N VAL A 8 15.39 -20.99 14.53
CA VAL A 8 14.09 -21.15 13.85
C VAL A 8 13.34 -19.82 13.81
N LEU A 9 13.35 -19.05 14.90
CA LEU A 9 12.75 -17.70 14.93
C LEU A 9 13.40 -16.77 13.91
N LEU A 10 14.72 -16.78 13.80
CA LEU A 10 15.45 -15.97 12.81
C LEU A 10 15.14 -16.40 11.37
N TYR A 11 14.94 -17.70 11.13
CA TYR A 11 14.58 -18.22 9.82
C TYR A 11 13.20 -17.73 9.36
N PHE A 12 12.24 -17.60 10.27
CA PHE A 12 10.90 -17.09 9.95
C PHE A 12 10.78 -15.56 10.00
N LEU A 13 11.87 -14.84 10.30
CA LEU A 13 11.91 -13.38 10.36
C LEU A 13 11.34 -12.69 9.10
N PRO A 14 11.72 -13.04 7.86
CA PRO A 14 11.12 -12.43 6.66
C PRO A 14 9.61 -12.65 6.55
N THR A 15 9.09 -13.79 7.02
CA THR A 15 7.64 -14.05 7.06
C THR A 15 6.94 -13.16 8.10
N ILE A 16 7.54 -13.01 9.29
CA ILE A 16 7.01 -12.14 10.34
C ILE A 16 6.95 -10.69 9.87
N VAL A 17 8.03 -10.19 9.24
CA VAL A 17 8.07 -8.85 8.66
C VAL A 17 6.98 -8.68 7.63
N ALA A 18 6.78 -9.66 6.74
CA ALA A 18 5.75 -9.56 5.72
C ALA A 18 4.32 -9.51 6.30
N ILE A 19 4.02 -10.30 7.34
CA ILE A 19 2.70 -10.28 8.01
C ILE A 19 2.41 -8.91 8.64
N VAL A 20 3.43 -8.21 9.15
CA VAL A 20 3.25 -6.91 9.80
C VAL A 20 3.15 -5.77 8.78
N LEU A 21 3.87 -5.85 7.67
CA LEU A 21 4.00 -4.73 6.71
C LEU A 21 3.05 -4.82 5.51
N LEU A 22 2.78 -6.03 5.01
CA LEU A 22 2.03 -6.26 3.78
C LEU A 22 0.58 -6.65 4.06
N GLU A 23 -0.34 -6.31 3.15
CA GLU A 23 -1.68 -6.92 3.12
C GLU A 23 -1.62 -8.36 2.63
N ASP A 24 -0.78 -8.62 1.61
CA ASP A 24 -0.65 -9.94 0.98
C ASP A 24 0.70 -10.60 1.31
N ALA A 25 0.82 -11.10 2.56
CA ALA A 25 2.04 -11.77 3.03
C ALA A 25 2.26 -13.19 2.45
N LEU A 26 1.28 -13.75 1.72
CA LEU A 26 1.35 -15.10 1.17
C LEU A 26 2.52 -15.30 0.20
N GLY A 27 2.83 -14.30 -0.64
CA GLY A 27 3.95 -14.39 -1.58
C GLY A 27 5.29 -14.58 -0.86
N VAL A 28 5.54 -13.76 0.15
CA VAL A 28 6.77 -13.86 0.96
C VAL A 28 6.82 -15.16 1.76
N PHE A 29 5.69 -15.62 2.31
CA PHE A 29 5.62 -16.91 3.00
C PHE A 29 6.00 -18.08 2.09
N LEU A 30 5.47 -18.12 0.85
CA LEU A 30 5.78 -19.19 -0.10
C LEU A 30 7.25 -19.18 -0.50
N VAL A 31 7.84 -18.01 -0.75
CA VAL A 31 9.29 -17.90 -1.02
C VAL A 31 10.10 -18.38 0.19
N ASN A 32 9.73 -17.97 1.40
CA ASN A 32 10.44 -18.39 2.60
C ASN A 32 10.29 -19.91 2.88
N PHE A 33 9.14 -20.50 2.56
CA PHE A 33 8.88 -21.92 2.77
C PHE A 33 9.61 -22.80 1.76
N PHE A 34 9.56 -22.48 0.46
CA PHE A 34 10.17 -23.29 -0.59
C PHE A 34 11.66 -22.98 -0.82
N LEU A 35 12.05 -21.71 -0.72
CA LEU A 35 13.39 -21.23 -1.05
C LEU A 35 14.17 -20.74 0.19
N GLY A 36 13.56 -20.65 1.37
CA GLY A 36 14.27 -20.18 2.57
C GLY A 36 15.42 -21.08 3.00
N TRP A 37 15.42 -22.37 2.61
CA TRP A 37 16.56 -23.27 2.84
C TRP A 37 17.81 -22.80 2.08
N THR A 38 17.63 -21.96 1.06
CA THR A 38 18.71 -21.28 0.38
C THR A 38 18.92 -19.95 1.08
N VAL A 39 20.15 -19.67 1.51
CA VAL A 39 20.51 -18.35 2.08
C VAL A 39 20.07 -17.22 1.13
N ILE A 40 20.16 -17.45 -0.17
CA ILE A 40 19.71 -16.52 -1.22
C ILE A 40 18.20 -16.30 -1.16
N GLY A 41 17.39 -17.36 -1.11
CA GLY A 41 15.94 -17.26 -1.03
C GLY A 41 15.45 -16.57 0.24
N TRP A 42 16.15 -16.77 1.36
CA TRP A 42 15.90 -16.04 2.59
C TRP A 42 16.12 -14.52 2.42
N TRP A 43 17.24 -14.11 1.80
CA TRP A 43 17.50 -12.71 1.51
C TRP A 43 16.50 -12.10 0.52
N VAL A 44 16.13 -12.84 -0.53
CA VAL A 44 15.11 -12.39 -1.50
C VAL A 44 13.76 -12.18 -0.81
N ALA A 45 13.33 -13.11 0.04
CA ALA A 45 12.10 -12.97 0.82
C ALA A 45 12.15 -11.74 1.74
N MET A 46 13.29 -11.50 2.41
CA MET A 46 13.45 -10.35 3.29
C MET A 46 13.46 -9.02 2.53
N ILE A 47 14.17 -8.96 1.40
CA ILE A 47 14.19 -7.77 0.53
C ILE A 47 12.78 -7.49 0.02
N TRP A 48 12.04 -8.50 -0.43
CA TRP A 48 10.66 -8.34 -0.88
C TRP A 48 9.77 -7.79 0.25
N ALA A 49 9.83 -8.39 1.45
CA ALA A 49 9.04 -7.95 2.59
C ALA A 49 9.27 -6.47 2.97
N VAL A 50 10.47 -5.94 2.75
CA VAL A 50 10.81 -4.55 3.07
C VAL A 50 10.61 -3.61 1.87
N ALA A 51 10.79 -4.10 0.65
CA ALA A 51 10.69 -3.31 -0.57
C ALA A 51 9.25 -3.04 -1.01
N GLU A 52 8.29 -3.89 -0.59
CA GLU A 52 6.89 -3.69 -0.88
C GLU A 52 6.40 -2.38 -0.26
N ARG A 53 6.12 -1.39 -1.11
CA ARG A 53 5.51 -0.13 -0.67
C ARG A 53 4.01 -0.33 -0.74
N LYS A 54 3.31 0.03 0.34
CA LYS A 54 1.86 0.28 0.24
C LYS A 54 1.67 1.35 -0.83
N THR A 55 1.20 0.94 -2.00
CA THR A 55 0.71 1.86 -3.00
C THR A 55 -0.46 2.56 -2.35
N LEU A 56 -0.23 3.74 -1.80
CA LEU A 56 -1.32 4.64 -1.44
C LEU A 56 -2.12 4.77 -2.73
N GLN A 57 -3.33 4.21 -2.73
CA GLN A 57 -4.25 4.33 -3.84
C GLN A 57 -4.63 5.81 -3.90
N VAL A 58 -3.80 6.62 -4.57
CA VAL A 58 -4.06 8.03 -4.77
C VAL A 58 -5.22 8.08 -5.74
N HIS A 59 -6.43 8.21 -5.21
CA HIS A 59 -7.61 8.46 -6.01
C HIS A 59 -7.37 9.77 -6.75
N ARG A 60 -6.98 9.66 -8.01
CA ARG A 60 -6.80 10.83 -8.88
C ARG A 60 -8.19 11.39 -9.14
N VAL A 61 -8.61 12.32 -8.30
CA VAL A 61 -9.69 13.22 -8.68
C VAL A 61 -9.18 14.01 -9.88
N PRO A 62 -9.90 14.03 -11.01
CA PRO A 62 -9.55 14.96 -12.07
C PRO A 62 -9.62 16.36 -11.46
N VAL A 63 -8.48 17.01 -11.28
CA VAL A 63 -8.41 18.48 -11.19
C VAL A 63 -8.63 18.99 -12.60
N SER A 64 -9.80 18.67 -13.12
CA SER A 64 -10.35 19.30 -14.29
C SER A 64 -10.58 20.77 -13.96
N SER A 65 -10.61 21.58 -15.01
CA SER A 65 -10.98 23.00 -15.09
C SER A 65 -12.40 23.31 -14.58
N GLY A 66 -12.71 22.86 -13.37
CA GLY A 66 -13.89 23.25 -12.63
C GLY A 66 -13.80 24.73 -12.31
N ARG A 67 -14.93 25.42 -12.42
CA ARG A 67 -15.03 26.80 -11.97
C ARG A 67 -15.24 26.81 -10.46
N PHE A 68 -14.57 27.73 -9.77
CA PHE A 68 -14.87 28.00 -8.38
C PHE A 68 -16.14 28.84 -8.28
N CYS A 69 -17.06 28.45 -7.43
CA CYS A 69 -18.26 29.24 -7.18
C CYS A 69 -17.89 30.58 -6.52
N SER A 70 -18.28 31.71 -7.13
CA SER A 70 -17.98 33.07 -6.63
C SER A 70 -18.63 33.40 -5.27
N ARG A 71 -19.62 32.62 -4.83
CA ARG A 71 -20.29 32.81 -3.53
C ARG A 71 -19.69 31.96 -2.40
N CYS A 72 -19.62 30.64 -2.57
CA CYS A 72 -19.22 29.71 -1.50
C CYS A 72 -17.82 29.12 -1.67
N GLY A 73 -17.13 29.37 -2.80
CA GLY A 73 -15.80 28.84 -3.07
C GLY A 73 -15.73 27.34 -3.35
N THR A 74 -16.85 26.61 -3.36
CA THR A 74 -16.88 25.18 -3.71
C THR A 74 -16.48 25.00 -5.18
N LEU A 75 -15.60 24.04 -5.46
CA LEU A 75 -15.22 23.65 -6.81
C LEU A 75 -16.39 22.92 -7.48
N ALA A 76 -16.85 23.41 -8.63
CA ALA A 76 -17.88 22.73 -9.40
C ALA A 76 -17.24 21.65 -10.31
N PRO A 77 -17.86 20.46 -10.46
CA PRO A 77 -17.36 19.44 -11.37
C PRO A 77 -17.43 19.92 -12.83
N PRO A 78 -16.67 19.32 -13.76
CA PRO A 78 -16.66 19.71 -15.18
C PRO A 78 -18.04 19.75 -15.80
N GLY A 79 -18.35 20.85 -16.49
CA GLY A 79 -19.63 21.01 -17.17
C GLY A 79 -20.82 21.32 -16.26
N ALA A 80 -20.61 21.43 -14.93
CA ALA A 80 -21.66 21.93 -14.05
C ALA A 80 -21.97 23.39 -14.37
N GLN A 81 -23.25 23.68 -14.62
CA GLN A 81 -23.75 25.04 -14.78
C GLN A 81 -24.18 25.66 -13.45
N VAL A 82 -24.43 24.82 -12.43
CA VAL A 82 -24.89 25.22 -11.09
C VAL A 82 -24.05 24.57 -10.00
N CYS A 83 -23.83 25.31 -8.91
CA CYS A 83 -23.10 24.86 -7.75
C CYS A 83 -23.91 23.82 -6.97
N PRO A 84 -23.36 22.63 -6.66
CA PRO A 84 -24.07 21.59 -5.92
C PRO A 84 -24.36 21.96 -4.46
N ASN A 85 -23.62 22.91 -3.89
CA ASN A 85 -23.79 23.32 -2.48
C ASN A 85 -24.77 24.50 -2.33
N CYS A 86 -24.67 25.52 -3.20
CA CYS A 86 -25.47 26.75 -3.05
C CYS A 86 -26.48 27.03 -4.16
N GLY A 87 -26.54 26.19 -5.21
CA GLY A 87 -27.49 26.31 -6.32
C GLY A 87 -27.24 27.47 -7.29
N ARG A 88 -26.18 28.27 -7.11
CA ARG A 88 -25.85 29.40 -7.98
C ARG A 88 -25.16 28.94 -9.26
N ALA A 89 -25.29 29.69 -10.36
CA ALA A 89 -24.51 29.43 -11.57
C ALA A 89 -22.99 29.59 -11.33
N VAL A 90 -22.18 28.70 -11.93
CA VAL A 90 -20.72 28.58 -11.72
C VAL A 90 -19.89 28.67 -12.99
#